data_AF-A0A7J6M021-F1
#
_entry.id   AF-A0A7J6M021-F1
#
_cell.length_a   1.000
_cell.length_b   1.000
_cell.length_c   1.000
_cell.angle_alpha   90.00
_cell.angle_beta   90.00
_cell.angle_gamma   90.00
#
_symmetry.space_group_name_H-M   'P 1'
#
loop_
_entity.id
_entity.type
_entity.pdbx_description
1 polymer ?
#
loop_
_entity_poly.entity_id
_entity_poly.type
_entity_poly.pdbx_seq_one_letter_code
_entity_poly.pdbx_strand_id
1 'polypeptide(L)'
;MKTFANLFILTATLLIGGTEGKLGNASLHQENEAFPVGFYTWGTDVFDSTDTDFLRFVKSPDVQKETSTGDVWFGVGADASSGQIFEKDNIIPFMQAIRLDTKGVLWMTYGDFGSHNEKGMLDFIDALFDLLKAQPQDTLKNLAPLGVSLDIENEGMQPMVISGLQKLRKYVDEDLAFMPKGGFLIQQAVGGYPDSGTTSYTMDLADSALYLVYRSYMTDKSGMGLHEDNNLLGRMKWFMQLQCINCLDPNYKPRAKISILVEGACYVGEYCGLISFCGQMDGGVDNLKETFAEFDRQLHAVDWAPPGRFEELLARPERRYGIHDWNWARCLYPPSISKGYPHCNQGTLKYGVGLCQALKKTPQVG
;
A
#
# COMPACT_ATOMS: atom_id res chain seq x y z
N MET A 1 78.74 7.17 -12.23
CA MET A 1 78.42 7.97 -13.45
C MET A 1 77.24 7.28 -14.13
N LYS A 2 76.12 7.97 -14.42
CA LYS A 2 75.85 8.74 -15.66
C LYS A 2 75.94 7.86 -16.93
N THR A 3 74.90 7.71 -17.77
CA THR A 3 73.53 8.29 -17.78
C THR A 3 72.56 7.47 -18.67
N PHE A 4 71.25 7.72 -18.51
CA PHE A 4 70.09 7.56 -19.44
C PHE A 4 70.41 7.56 -20.96
N ALA A 5 69.59 7.02 -21.88
CA ALA A 5 68.41 6.12 -21.86
C ALA A 5 68.19 5.59 -23.33
N ASN A 6 67.04 5.44 -24.02
CA ASN A 6 65.61 5.77 -23.82
C ASN A 6 64.69 5.03 -24.84
N LEU A 7 63.36 5.22 -24.71
CA LEU A 7 62.28 5.09 -25.72
C LEU A 7 61.75 3.68 -26.10
N PHE A 8 60.49 3.43 -25.75
CA PHE A 8 59.58 2.52 -26.46
C PHE A 8 58.25 3.25 -26.71
N ILE A 9 57.61 2.99 -27.85
CA ILE A 9 56.39 3.69 -28.28
C ILE A 9 55.17 2.79 -28.03
N LEU A 10 54.11 3.35 -27.47
CA LEU A 10 52.80 2.70 -27.35
C LEU A 10 51.86 3.29 -28.41
N THR A 11 51.36 2.46 -29.32
CA THR A 11 50.39 2.89 -30.36
C THR A 11 49.13 2.04 -30.25
N ALA A 12 47.97 2.68 -30.22
CA ALA A 12 46.68 2.00 -30.13
C ALA A 12 46.18 1.50 -31.49
N THR A 13 45.43 0.39 -31.47
CA THR A 13 44.67 -0.13 -32.61
C THR A 13 43.26 -0.54 -32.15
N LEU A 14 42.28 -0.38 -33.03
CA LEU A 14 40.85 -0.56 -32.78
C LEU A 14 40.46 -2.00 -32.38
N LEU A 15 39.39 -2.10 -31.59
CA LEU A 15 38.45 -3.22 -31.59
C LEU A 15 37.03 -2.67 -31.80
N ILE A 16 36.29 -3.22 -32.77
CA ILE A 16 34.90 -2.87 -33.09
C ILE A 16 34.11 -4.15 -33.31
N GLY A 17 32.94 -4.25 -32.67
CA GLY A 17 31.86 -5.18 -33.03
C GLY A 17 32.00 -6.61 -32.51
N GLY A 18 30.87 -7.21 -32.13
CA GLY A 18 30.80 -8.61 -31.67
C GLY A 18 29.94 -8.78 -30.42
N THR A 19 28.61 -8.69 -30.55
CA THR A 19 27.67 -9.00 -29.47
C THR A 19 27.46 -10.50 -29.33
N GLU A 20 27.66 -11.05 -28.13
CA GLU A 20 26.97 -12.27 -27.73
C GLU A 20 26.75 -12.26 -26.20
N GLY A 21 25.49 -12.28 -25.79
CA GLY A 21 25.11 -12.08 -24.39
C GLY A 21 25.15 -13.38 -23.59
N LYS A 22 25.82 -13.36 -22.43
CA LYS A 22 25.56 -14.35 -21.38
C LYS A 22 24.72 -13.70 -20.29
N LEU A 23 23.41 -13.97 -20.34
CA LEU A 23 22.51 -13.82 -19.20
C LEU A 23 23.11 -14.62 -18.04
N GLY A 24 23.58 -13.92 -17.01
CA GLY A 24 23.96 -14.55 -15.76
C GLY A 24 22.68 -14.96 -15.04
N ASN A 25 22.42 -16.27 -14.95
CA ASN A 25 21.36 -16.79 -14.09
C ASN A 25 21.71 -16.45 -12.63
N ALA A 26 21.16 -15.33 -12.14
CA ALA A 26 21.15 -15.00 -10.73
C ALA A 26 20.30 -16.05 -10.01
N SER A 27 20.96 -17.02 -9.40
CA SER A 27 20.31 -18.07 -8.62
C SER A 27 19.46 -17.45 -7.51
N LEU A 28 18.15 -17.74 -7.52
CA LEU A 28 17.22 -17.37 -6.45
C LEU A 28 17.45 -18.25 -5.20
N HIS A 29 18.61 -18.06 -4.59
CA HIS A 29 18.89 -18.38 -3.20
C HIS A 29 19.19 -17.07 -2.45
N GLN A 30 18.23 -16.15 -2.56
CA GLN A 30 18.04 -15.09 -1.58
C GLN A 30 17.66 -15.77 -0.25
N GLU A 31 18.31 -15.38 0.85
CA GLU A 31 17.93 -15.88 2.18
C GLU A 31 16.48 -15.46 2.49
N ASN A 32 15.74 -16.28 3.25
CA ASN A 32 14.30 -16.14 3.46
C ASN A 32 13.93 -14.92 4.32
N GLU A 33 14.13 -13.69 3.83
CA GLU A 33 13.57 -12.49 4.45
C GLU A 33 12.05 -12.44 4.15
N ALA A 34 11.25 -12.42 5.22
CA ALA A 34 9.80 -12.53 5.12
C ALA A 34 9.18 -11.34 4.37
N PHE A 35 8.55 -11.63 3.23
CA PHE A 35 7.91 -10.64 2.36
C PHE A 35 7.00 -9.70 3.16
N PRO A 36 7.23 -8.37 3.16
CA PRO A 36 6.45 -7.46 3.98
C PRO A 36 4.99 -7.33 3.51
N VAL A 37 4.04 -7.51 4.44
CA VAL A 37 2.61 -7.33 4.17
C VAL A 37 2.02 -6.40 5.21
N GLY A 38 1.35 -5.33 4.75
CA GLY A 38 0.58 -4.45 5.62
C GLY A 38 -0.86 -4.94 5.86
N PHE A 39 -1.50 -4.44 6.92
CA PHE A 39 -2.87 -4.80 7.30
C PHE A 39 -3.73 -3.57 7.54
N TYR A 40 -4.91 -3.52 6.93
CA TYR A 40 -5.87 -2.43 7.06
C TYR A 40 -7.11 -2.86 7.86
N THR A 41 -7.48 -2.07 8.86
CA THR A 41 -8.65 -2.32 9.71
C THR A 41 -9.71 -1.25 9.51
N TRP A 42 -10.94 -1.68 9.16
CA TRP A 42 -12.13 -0.82 9.24
C TRP A 42 -12.53 -0.52 10.67
N GLY A 43 -12.35 -1.52 11.53
CA GLY A 43 -12.72 -1.46 12.93
C GLY A 43 -11.98 -0.34 13.66
N THR A 44 -12.77 0.50 14.33
CA THR A 44 -12.34 1.54 15.28
C THR A 44 -12.21 0.97 16.69
N ASP A 45 -12.21 -0.36 16.80
CA ASP A 45 -12.24 -1.22 17.97
C ASP A 45 -10.94 -2.02 18.14
N VAL A 46 -10.10 -2.14 17.10
CA VAL A 46 -8.84 -2.91 17.13
C VAL A 46 -7.79 -2.37 18.10
N PHE A 47 -8.03 -1.18 18.67
CA PHE A 47 -7.24 -0.55 19.72
C PHE A 47 -7.97 -0.44 21.07
N ASP A 48 -9.20 -0.94 21.20
CA ASP A 48 -9.79 -1.14 22.53
C ASP A 48 -8.94 -2.14 23.32
N SER A 49 -8.65 -1.75 24.55
CA SER A 49 -8.10 -2.61 25.61
C SER A 49 -8.73 -4.00 25.73
N THR A 50 -10.00 -4.19 25.35
CA THR A 50 -10.70 -5.50 25.48
C THR A 50 -10.52 -6.44 24.29
N ASP A 51 -10.42 -5.94 23.04
CA ASP A 51 -10.05 -6.78 21.89
C ASP A 51 -8.56 -6.68 21.57
N THR A 52 -7.84 -7.76 21.88
CA THR A 52 -6.42 -7.90 21.60
C THR A 52 -6.12 -8.88 20.45
N ASP A 53 -7.12 -9.38 19.71
CA ASP A 53 -6.89 -10.39 18.65
C ASP A 53 -6.05 -9.84 17.49
N PHE A 54 -6.23 -8.56 17.07
CA PHE A 54 -5.39 -7.95 16.03
C PHE A 54 -3.93 -7.84 16.48
N LEU A 55 -3.67 -7.28 17.67
CA LEU A 55 -2.34 -7.21 18.25
C LEU A 55 -1.72 -8.60 18.41
N ARG A 56 -2.49 -9.60 18.88
CA ARG A 56 -2.03 -10.99 19.09
C ARG A 56 -1.78 -11.74 17.78
N PHE A 57 -2.42 -11.32 16.68
CA PHE A 57 -2.17 -11.82 15.34
C PHE A 57 -0.88 -11.21 14.76
N VAL A 58 -0.78 -9.88 14.71
CA VAL A 58 0.43 -9.18 14.21
C VAL A 58 1.69 -9.57 14.98
N LYS A 59 1.59 -9.73 16.30
CA LYS A 59 2.71 -10.14 17.18
C LYS A 59 3.02 -11.63 17.14
N SER A 60 2.28 -12.44 16.39
CA SER A 60 2.55 -13.88 16.31
C SER A 60 3.89 -14.12 15.63
N PRO A 61 4.85 -14.84 16.26
CA PRO A 61 6.13 -15.17 15.62
C PRO A 61 5.95 -15.93 14.31
N ASP A 62 4.88 -16.72 14.19
CA ASP A 62 4.53 -17.45 12.97
C ASP A 62 4.03 -16.51 11.86
N VAL A 63 3.29 -15.44 12.20
CA VAL A 63 2.89 -14.40 11.22
C VAL A 63 4.14 -13.66 10.75
N GLN A 64 4.94 -13.15 11.69
CA GLN A 64 6.16 -12.37 11.39
C GLN A 64 7.21 -13.15 10.59
N LYS A 65 7.28 -14.47 10.76
CA LYS A 65 8.12 -15.37 9.97
C LYS A 65 7.60 -15.56 8.55
N GLU A 66 6.29 -15.59 8.35
CA GLU A 66 5.69 -15.82 7.04
C GLU A 66 5.56 -14.53 6.21
N THR A 67 5.17 -13.43 6.86
CA THR A 67 5.21 -12.07 6.32
C THR A 67 5.62 -11.12 7.45
N SER A 68 6.73 -10.40 7.30
CA SER A 68 7.05 -9.35 8.28
C SER A 68 6.00 -8.22 8.16
N THR A 69 5.55 -7.64 9.27
CA THR A 69 4.45 -6.66 9.16
C THR A 69 4.94 -5.35 8.55
N GLY A 70 4.31 -4.96 7.44
CA GLY A 70 4.52 -3.69 6.75
C GLY A 70 3.71 -2.56 7.38
N ASP A 71 3.14 -1.70 6.55
CA ASP A 71 2.24 -0.62 7.00
C ASP A 71 0.99 -1.15 7.73
N VAL A 72 0.54 -0.46 8.76
CA VAL A 72 -0.67 -0.81 9.51
C VAL A 72 -1.61 0.38 9.52
N TRP A 73 -2.82 0.19 8.98
CA TRP A 73 -3.88 1.18 8.95
C TRP A 73 -4.98 0.80 9.95
N PHE A 74 -5.40 1.76 10.78
CA PHE A 74 -6.45 1.56 11.77
C PHE A 74 -7.36 2.79 11.86
N GLY A 75 -8.68 2.58 11.81
CA GLY A 75 -9.68 3.64 11.79
C GLY A 75 -9.77 4.40 13.11
N VAL A 76 -9.32 5.65 13.17
CA VAL A 76 -9.42 6.52 14.35
C VAL A 76 -10.60 7.50 14.29
N GLY A 77 -11.27 7.60 13.14
CA GLY A 77 -12.47 8.40 12.91
C GLY A 77 -13.14 7.99 11.60
N ALA A 78 -14.43 8.32 11.44
CA ALA A 78 -15.21 8.03 10.22
C ALA A 78 -16.31 9.09 10.00
N ASP A 79 -17.01 9.05 8.87
CA ASP A 79 -18.09 10.00 8.53
C ASP A 79 -19.19 10.07 9.60
N ALA A 80 -19.62 8.90 10.09
CA ALA A 80 -20.61 8.77 11.17
C ALA A 80 -20.19 9.43 12.50
N SER A 81 -18.91 9.75 12.67
CA SER A 81 -18.34 10.48 13.81
C SER A 81 -17.63 11.77 13.38
N SER A 82 -18.09 12.40 12.30
CA SER A 82 -17.51 13.61 11.67
C SER A 82 -16.86 14.58 12.69
N GLY A 83 -15.55 14.79 12.56
CA GLY A 83 -14.80 15.73 13.39
C GLY A 83 -14.32 15.20 14.75
N GLN A 84 -14.55 13.92 15.06
CA GLN A 84 -14.18 13.29 16.33
C GLN A 84 -13.15 12.17 16.14
N ILE A 85 -12.49 11.80 17.24
CA ILE A 85 -11.56 10.67 17.32
C ILE A 85 -12.13 9.63 18.28
N PHE A 86 -12.25 8.38 17.81
CA PHE A 86 -12.63 7.23 18.62
C PHE A 86 -11.54 6.89 19.62
N GLU A 87 -11.93 6.60 20.86
CA GLU A 87 -11.08 6.16 21.99
C GLU A 87 -9.69 6.82 22.03
N LYS A 88 -9.66 8.15 21.98
CA LYS A 88 -8.45 8.98 21.88
C LYS A 88 -7.29 8.57 22.81
N ASP A 89 -7.60 8.10 24.01
CA ASP A 89 -6.62 7.69 25.03
C ASP A 89 -5.97 6.31 24.76
N ASN A 90 -6.63 5.44 23.98
CA ASN A 90 -6.15 4.08 23.66
C ASN A 90 -5.21 4.04 22.43
N ILE A 91 -5.30 5.02 21.53
CA ILE A 91 -4.53 5.08 20.27
C ILE A 91 -3.01 5.02 20.51
N ILE A 92 -2.47 5.86 21.39
CA ILE A 92 -1.02 5.93 21.62
C ILE A 92 -0.47 4.67 22.31
N PRO A 93 -1.10 4.11 23.36
CA PRO A 93 -0.77 2.79 23.89
C PRO A 93 -0.80 1.67 22.84
N PHE A 94 -1.80 1.64 21.96
CA PHE A 94 -1.88 0.67 20.87
C PHE A 94 -0.70 0.81 19.89
N MET A 95 -0.41 2.03 19.44
CA MET A 95 0.74 2.31 18.56
C MET A 95 2.07 1.91 19.22
N GLN A 96 2.24 2.19 20.51
CA GLN A 96 3.42 1.77 21.28
C GLN A 96 3.52 0.25 21.39
N ALA A 97 2.39 -0.45 21.55
CA ALA A 97 2.36 -1.90 21.60
C ALA A 97 2.84 -2.51 20.28
N ILE A 98 2.34 -2.06 19.13
CA ILE A 98 2.62 -2.68 17.82
C ILE A 98 3.95 -2.25 17.17
N ARG A 99 4.52 -1.09 17.54
CA ARG A 99 5.67 -0.46 16.85
C ARG A 99 6.89 -1.37 16.67
N LEU A 100 7.21 -2.25 17.62
CA LEU A 100 8.36 -3.15 17.54
C LEU A 100 8.17 -4.29 16.54
N ASP A 101 6.91 -4.58 16.17
CA ASP A 101 6.50 -5.71 15.35
C ASP A 101 6.23 -5.31 13.89
N THR A 102 6.36 -4.04 13.53
CA THR A 102 6.19 -3.52 12.15
C THR A 102 7.43 -2.78 11.66
N LYS A 103 7.81 -3.01 10.38
CA LYS A 103 8.81 -2.23 9.64
C LYS A 103 8.21 -1.01 8.90
N GLY A 104 6.88 -0.96 8.76
CA GLY A 104 6.16 0.07 8.00
C GLY A 104 5.66 1.25 8.83
N VAL A 105 4.72 2.01 8.28
CA VAL A 105 4.09 3.18 8.88
C VAL A 105 2.87 2.77 9.71
N LEU A 106 2.69 3.40 10.87
CA LEU A 106 1.44 3.34 11.63
C LEU A 106 0.50 4.45 11.18
N TRP A 107 -0.49 4.12 10.35
CA TRP A 107 -1.46 5.04 9.77
C TRP A 107 -2.74 5.12 10.61
N MET A 108 -2.95 6.28 11.24
CA MET A 108 -4.22 6.65 11.84
C MET A 108 -5.18 7.05 10.69
N THR A 109 -6.20 6.25 10.43
CA THR A 109 -7.06 6.41 9.25
C THR A 109 -8.36 7.15 9.60
N TYR A 110 -8.76 8.09 8.75
CA TYR A 110 -10.10 8.68 8.75
C TYR A 110 -10.90 8.03 7.62
N GLY A 111 -11.73 7.04 7.97
CA GLY A 111 -12.31 6.04 7.06
C GLY A 111 -13.64 6.43 6.43
N ASP A 112 -13.90 5.91 5.21
CA ASP A 112 -15.23 5.91 4.55
C ASP A 112 -15.91 7.30 4.54
N PHE A 113 -15.14 8.36 4.27
CA PHE A 113 -15.63 9.74 4.42
C PHE A 113 -16.43 10.20 3.18
N GLY A 114 -17.66 9.70 3.10
CA GLY A 114 -18.57 9.91 1.97
C GLY A 114 -19.35 11.23 1.98
N SER A 115 -19.59 11.88 3.13
CA SER A 115 -20.34 13.14 3.17
C SER A 115 -19.53 14.35 2.70
N HIS A 116 -20.21 15.32 2.07
CA HIS A 116 -19.60 16.58 1.61
C HIS A 116 -19.35 17.58 2.78
N ASN A 117 -18.95 17.07 3.95
CA ASN A 117 -18.79 17.82 5.18
C ASN A 117 -17.32 18.20 5.42
N GLU A 118 -16.84 19.17 4.63
CA GLU A 118 -15.47 19.68 4.73
C GLU A 118 -15.13 20.15 6.15
N LYS A 119 -16.08 20.80 6.85
CA LYS A 119 -15.85 21.22 8.24
C LYS A 119 -15.56 20.02 9.14
N GLY A 120 -16.33 18.93 9.04
CA GLY A 120 -16.10 17.72 9.83
C GLY A 120 -14.72 17.09 9.60
N MET A 121 -14.27 17.01 8.35
CA MET A 121 -12.92 16.54 8.01
C MET A 121 -11.84 17.48 8.56
N LEU A 122 -12.02 18.80 8.44
CA LEU A 122 -11.07 19.79 9.00
C LEU A 122 -11.06 19.78 10.54
N ASP A 123 -12.19 19.58 11.20
CA ASP A 123 -12.30 19.46 12.66
C ASP A 123 -11.58 18.21 13.17
N PHE A 124 -11.66 17.09 12.43
CA PHE A 124 -10.92 15.86 12.76
C PHE A 124 -9.41 16.09 12.74
N ILE A 125 -8.91 16.87 11.77
CA ILE A 125 -7.50 17.24 11.70
C ILE A 125 -7.07 18.06 12.93
N ASP A 126 -7.92 18.95 13.45
CA ASP A 126 -7.64 19.66 14.71
C ASP A 126 -7.58 18.69 15.90
N ALA A 127 -8.59 17.82 16.05
CA ALA A 127 -8.66 16.84 17.12
C ALA A 127 -7.45 15.87 17.13
N LEU A 128 -6.93 15.53 15.95
CA LEU A 128 -5.76 14.68 15.73
C LEU A 128 -4.47 15.37 16.14
N PHE A 129 -4.25 16.60 15.71
CA PHE A 129 -3.06 17.34 16.14
C PHE A 129 -3.12 17.69 17.62
N ASP A 130 -4.30 17.91 18.19
CA ASP A 130 -4.51 18.03 19.65
C ASP A 130 -4.42 16.69 20.41
N LEU A 131 -4.36 15.53 19.72
CA LEU A 131 -3.89 14.27 20.33
C LEU A 131 -2.36 14.23 20.32
N LEU A 132 -1.75 14.53 19.17
CA LEU A 132 -0.30 14.44 18.99
C LEU A 132 0.46 15.46 19.85
N LYS A 133 0.04 16.72 19.90
CA LYS A 133 0.63 17.78 20.74
C LYS A 133 0.55 17.49 22.24
N ALA A 134 -0.38 16.64 22.67
CA ALA A 134 -0.49 16.22 24.08
C ALA A 134 0.57 15.16 24.46
N GLN A 135 1.26 14.56 23.48
CA GLN A 135 2.28 13.54 23.72
C GLN A 135 3.68 14.15 23.89
N PRO A 136 4.55 13.55 24.72
CA PRO A 136 5.97 13.89 24.73
C PRO A 136 6.59 13.69 23.33
N GLN A 137 7.44 14.63 22.90
CA GLN A 137 8.09 14.54 21.57
C GLN A 137 8.82 13.20 21.35
N ASP A 138 9.46 12.68 22.39
CA ASP A 138 10.22 11.42 22.30
C ASP A 138 9.31 10.19 22.20
N THR A 139 8.07 10.25 22.73
CA THR A 139 7.03 9.24 22.44
C THR A 139 6.74 9.19 20.95
N LEU A 140 6.52 10.35 20.30
CA LEU A 140 6.22 10.40 18.87
C LEU A 140 7.43 10.01 18.01
N LYS A 141 8.65 10.43 18.36
CA LYS A 141 9.88 9.99 17.69
C LYS A 141 10.05 8.46 17.76
N ASN A 142 9.73 7.84 18.90
CA ASN A 142 9.82 6.39 19.07
C ASN A 142 8.72 5.61 18.33
N LEU A 143 7.60 6.25 17.97
CA LEU A 143 6.55 5.66 17.12
C LEU A 143 6.84 5.78 15.61
N ALA A 144 7.84 6.58 15.22
CA ALA A 144 8.15 6.85 13.82
C ALA A 144 8.59 5.57 13.05
N PRO A 145 8.20 5.42 11.77
CA PRO A 145 7.28 6.28 11.03
C PRO A 145 5.82 6.05 11.43
N LEU A 146 5.09 7.13 11.68
CA LEU A 146 3.63 7.14 11.81
C LEU A 146 3.04 8.14 10.80
N GLY A 147 1.72 8.18 10.68
CA GLY A 147 1.06 9.13 9.81
C GLY A 147 -0.45 9.15 9.94
N VAL A 148 -1.07 9.96 9.10
CA VAL A 148 -2.53 9.99 8.91
C VAL A 148 -2.87 9.56 7.48
N SER A 149 -3.90 8.73 7.33
CA SER A 149 -4.50 8.40 6.03
C SER A 149 -5.91 8.98 5.96
N LEU A 150 -6.17 9.82 4.95
CA LEU A 150 -7.51 10.31 4.64
C LEU A 150 -8.15 9.40 3.59
N ASP A 151 -9.21 8.67 3.97
CA ASP A 151 -10.01 7.84 3.08
C ASP A 151 -11.28 8.60 2.68
N ILE A 152 -11.07 9.71 1.96
CA ILE A 152 -12.13 10.57 1.44
C ILE A 152 -12.56 10.03 0.07
N GLU A 153 -13.70 9.35 0.05
CA GLU A 153 -14.28 8.73 -1.14
C GLU A 153 -15.55 9.46 -1.60
N ASN A 154 -15.45 10.30 -2.64
CA ASN A 154 -16.57 10.58 -3.56
C ASN A 154 -16.19 11.50 -4.73
N GLU A 155 -17.01 11.46 -5.80
CA GLU A 155 -16.95 12.45 -6.89
C GLU A 155 -17.18 13.87 -6.35
N GLY A 156 -16.39 14.84 -6.82
CA GLY A 156 -16.53 16.25 -6.42
C GLY A 156 -15.93 16.61 -5.05
N MET A 157 -15.29 15.68 -4.34
CA MET A 157 -14.61 15.95 -3.07
C MET A 157 -13.28 16.71 -3.20
N GLN A 158 -12.82 17.01 -4.42
CA GLN A 158 -11.54 17.66 -4.70
C GLN A 158 -11.20 18.87 -3.79
N PRO A 159 -12.10 19.85 -3.53
CA PRO A 159 -11.78 20.98 -2.67
C PRO A 159 -11.45 20.57 -1.22
N MET A 160 -12.19 19.58 -0.71
CA MET A 160 -12.05 19.03 0.64
C MET A 160 -10.75 18.23 0.79
N VAL A 161 -10.37 17.44 -0.22
CA VAL A 161 -9.07 16.75 -0.22
C VAL A 161 -7.92 17.76 -0.29
N ILE A 162 -8.04 18.82 -1.10
CA ILE A 162 -7.03 19.90 -1.16
C ILE A 162 -6.89 20.60 0.20
N SER A 163 -7.98 21.04 0.82
CA SER A 163 -7.93 21.79 2.08
C SER A 163 -7.45 20.91 3.24
N GLY A 164 -7.85 19.64 3.28
CA GLY A 164 -7.35 18.64 4.22
C GLY A 164 -5.84 18.42 4.09
N LEU A 165 -5.35 18.12 2.89
CA LEU A 165 -3.92 17.92 2.63
C LEU A 165 -3.08 19.18 2.90
N GLN A 166 -3.59 20.38 2.59
CA GLN A 166 -2.93 21.64 2.91
C GLN A 166 -2.87 21.90 4.42
N LYS A 167 -3.97 21.69 5.15
CA LYS A 167 -4.02 21.85 6.62
C LYS A 167 -3.11 20.84 7.32
N LEU A 168 -3.15 19.58 6.89
CA LEU A 168 -2.23 18.54 7.38
C LEU A 168 -0.77 18.92 7.14
N ARG A 169 -0.40 19.35 5.92
CA ARG A 169 1.00 19.74 5.64
C ARG A 169 1.43 20.90 6.54
N LYS A 170 0.59 21.92 6.67
CA LYS A 170 0.83 23.06 7.56
C LYS A 170 1.09 22.61 8.99
N TYR A 171 0.26 21.73 9.57
CA TYR A 171 0.46 21.28 10.94
C TYR A 171 1.63 20.31 11.12
N VAL A 172 2.00 19.53 10.09
CA VAL A 172 3.27 18.77 10.11
C VAL A 172 4.47 19.73 10.16
N ASP A 173 4.45 20.80 9.36
CA ASP A 173 5.53 21.77 9.26
C ASP A 173 5.58 22.76 10.46
N GLU A 174 4.47 23.00 11.16
CA GLU A 174 4.38 23.87 12.36
C GLU A 174 4.50 23.10 13.69
N ASP A 175 3.63 22.09 13.93
CA ASP A 175 3.52 21.40 15.23
C ASP A 175 4.49 20.21 15.36
N LEU A 176 4.86 19.55 14.25
CA LEU A 176 5.66 18.32 14.25
C LEU A 176 7.08 18.49 13.69
N ALA A 177 7.57 19.73 13.53
CA ALA A 177 8.90 20.05 13.00
C ALA A 177 10.09 19.44 13.79
N PHE A 178 9.86 18.92 14.99
CA PHE A 178 10.85 18.18 15.79
C PHE A 178 11.06 16.72 15.36
N MET A 179 10.18 16.19 14.50
CA MET A 179 10.25 14.83 13.98
C MET A 179 11.36 14.69 12.93
N PRO A 180 12.02 13.52 12.83
CA PRO A 180 12.94 13.27 11.71
C PRO A 180 12.19 13.31 10.37
N LYS A 181 12.88 13.64 9.28
CA LYS A 181 12.28 13.69 7.94
C LYS A 181 11.65 12.33 7.57
N GLY A 182 10.33 12.32 7.36
CA GLY A 182 9.55 11.11 7.09
C GLY A 182 9.12 10.33 8.34
N GLY A 183 9.31 10.88 9.54
CA GLY A 183 8.85 10.30 10.80
C GLY A 183 7.35 10.50 11.06
N PHE A 184 6.78 11.60 10.57
CA PHE A 184 5.34 11.75 10.34
C PHE A 184 5.08 11.86 8.83
N LEU A 185 4.02 11.22 8.35
CA LEU A 185 3.66 11.15 6.94
C LEU A 185 2.17 11.47 6.72
N ILE A 186 1.84 12.01 5.55
CA ILE A 186 0.46 12.23 5.11
C ILE A 186 0.13 11.29 3.95
N GLN A 187 -1.01 10.63 4.02
CA GLN A 187 -1.56 9.79 2.96
C GLN A 187 -3.02 10.16 2.66
N GLN A 188 -3.42 9.96 1.42
CA GLN A 188 -4.81 10.04 0.98
C GLN A 188 -5.10 8.83 0.09
N ALA A 189 -6.29 8.26 0.22
CA ALA A 189 -6.76 7.16 -0.60
C ALA A 189 -7.10 7.63 -2.02
N VAL A 190 -6.83 6.79 -3.00
CA VAL A 190 -7.28 6.96 -4.38
C VAL A 190 -8.25 5.83 -4.66
N GLY A 191 -9.53 6.18 -4.75
CA GLY A 191 -10.63 5.27 -5.01
C GLY A 191 -10.74 4.84 -6.47
N GLY A 192 -11.75 4.02 -6.77
CA GLY A 192 -11.98 3.46 -8.11
C GLY A 192 -12.89 4.26 -9.04
N TYR A 193 -13.36 5.44 -8.64
CA TYR A 193 -14.14 6.35 -9.49
C TYR A 193 -13.20 7.40 -10.14
N PRO A 194 -13.28 7.70 -11.45
CA PRO A 194 -12.37 8.63 -12.13
C PRO A 194 -12.34 10.05 -11.55
N ASP A 195 -11.23 10.42 -10.90
CA ASP A 195 -10.90 11.78 -10.49
C ASP A 195 -9.39 12.02 -10.55
N SER A 196 -8.92 12.40 -11.74
CA SER A 196 -7.52 12.75 -11.97
C SER A 196 -7.10 14.12 -11.41
N GLY A 197 -8.07 14.97 -11.07
CA GLY A 197 -7.83 16.22 -10.36
C GLY A 197 -7.37 15.94 -8.93
N THR A 198 -8.24 15.30 -8.14
CA THR A 198 -7.96 14.87 -6.75
C THR A 198 -6.72 13.98 -6.67
N THR A 199 -6.54 13.07 -7.63
CA THR A 199 -5.34 12.22 -7.68
C THR A 199 -4.06 13.05 -7.92
N SER A 200 -4.07 14.05 -8.80
CA SER A 200 -2.90 14.91 -9.01
C SER A 200 -2.54 15.72 -7.75
N TYR A 201 -3.53 16.33 -7.09
CA TYR A 201 -3.31 17.03 -5.81
C TYR A 201 -2.80 16.09 -4.71
N THR A 202 -3.30 14.85 -4.67
CA THR A 202 -2.80 13.81 -3.76
C THR A 202 -1.32 13.53 -4.01
N MET A 203 -0.93 13.31 -5.27
CA MET A 203 0.45 12.99 -5.65
C MET A 203 1.43 14.15 -5.40
N ASP A 204 0.98 15.40 -5.46
CA ASP A 204 1.80 16.59 -5.17
C ASP A 204 1.89 16.94 -3.67
N LEU A 205 0.79 16.80 -2.91
CA LEU A 205 0.68 17.30 -1.53
C LEU A 205 0.94 16.24 -0.46
N ALA A 206 0.55 14.98 -0.69
CA ALA A 206 0.74 13.87 0.25
C ALA A 206 2.14 13.24 0.14
N ASP A 207 2.57 12.51 1.16
CA ASP A 207 3.80 11.69 1.14
C ASP A 207 3.53 10.26 0.62
N SER A 208 2.28 9.82 0.63
CA SER A 208 1.81 8.58 0.01
C SER A 208 0.42 8.72 -0.62
N ALA A 209 0.15 7.93 -1.65
CA ALA A 209 -1.18 7.74 -2.22
C ALA A 209 -1.56 6.26 -2.08
N LEU A 210 -2.69 5.96 -1.44
CA LEU A 210 -3.13 4.58 -1.21
C LEU A 210 -4.11 4.16 -2.32
N TYR A 211 -3.63 3.42 -3.31
CA TYR A 211 -4.46 3.01 -4.44
C TYR A 211 -5.33 1.81 -4.03
N LEU A 212 -6.65 2.04 -3.95
CA LEU A 212 -7.64 1.03 -3.58
C LEU A 212 -8.00 0.18 -4.82
N VAL A 213 -7.05 -0.61 -5.32
CA VAL A 213 -7.16 -1.29 -6.63
C VAL A 213 -8.25 -2.38 -6.70
N TYR A 214 -8.87 -2.72 -5.56
CA TYR A 214 -10.04 -3.58 -5.46
C TYR A 214 -11.39 -2.83 -5.58
N ARG A 215 -11.38 -1.50 -5.47
CA ARG A 215 -12.57 -0.65 -5.65
C ARG A 215 -12.72 -0.10 -7.07
N SER A 216 -11.80 -0.44 -7.99
CA SER A 216 -11.81 -0.01 -9.40
C SER A 216 -13.21 -0.17 -10.02
N TYR A 217 -13.82 0.92 -10.48
CA TYR A 217 -15.16 0.90 -11.09
C TYR A 217 -15.09 0.43 -12.56
N MET A 218 -14.44 -0.71 -12.78
CA MET A 218 -14.47 -1.44 -14.05
C MET A 218 -15.86 -2.06 -14.19
N THR A 219 -16.74 -1.39 -14.93
CA THR A 219 -18.12 -1.84 -15.13
C THR A 219 -18.21 -3.03 -16.08
N ASP A 220 -17.77 -4.20 -15.61
CA ASP A 220 -18.04 -5.47 -16.25
C ASP A 220 -19.54 -5.80 -16.07
N LYS A 221 -20.36 -5.31 -17.00
CA LYS A 221 -21.77 -5.65 -17.15
C LYS A 221 -21.99 -6.87 -18.05
N SER A 222 -20.92 -7.59 -18.41
CA SER A 222 -21.03 -8.91 -19.03
C SER A 222 -21.36 -9.96 -17.96
N GLY A 223 -21.80 -11.15 -18.38
CA GLY A 223 -22.14 -12.26 -17.48
C GLY A 223 -20.93 -12.96 -16.87
N MET A 224 -20.11 -12.24 -16.09
CA MET A 224 -18.91 -12.75 -15.38
C MET A 224 -17.95 -13.58 -16.26
N GLY A 225 -17.65 -13.07 -17.44
CA GLY A 225 -16.48 -13.49 -18.22
C GLY A 225 -15.33 -12.52 -17.96
N LEU A 226 -14.65 -12.65 -16.81
CA LEU A 226 -13.59 -11.73 -16.38
C LEU A 226 -12.59 -11.49 -17.53
N HIS A 227 -12.58 -10.26 -18.05
CA HIS A 227 -11.61 -9.85 -19.07
C HIS A 227 -10.18 -9.94 -18.51
N GLU A 228 -9.19 -10.20 -19.36
CA GLU A 228 -7.80 -10.33 -18.90
C GLU A 228 -7.29 -9.04 -18.24
N ASP A 229 -7.82 -7.88 -18.65
CA ASP A 229 -7.59 -6.56 -18.02
C ASP A 229 -8.16 -6.41 -16.60
N ASN A 230 -9.01 -7.32 -16.11
CA ASN A 230 -9.56 -7.26 -14.75
C ASN A 230 -8.58 -7.81 -13.68
N ASN A 231 -7.38 -8.25 -14.08
CA ASN A 231 -6.32 -8.70 -13.17
C ASN A 231 -5.62 -7.52 -12.46
N LEU A 232 -4.71 -7.80 -11.52
CA LEU A 232 -4.03 -6.76 -10.73
C LEU A 232 -3.21 -5.78 -11.60
N LEU A 233 -2.59 -6.25 -12.69
CA LEU A 233 -1.86 -5.40 -13.64
C LEU A 233 -2.79 -4.49 -14.43
N GLY A 234 -3.89 -5.03 -14.97
CA GLY A 234 -4.85 -4.25 -15.76
C GLY A 234 -5.58 -3.18 -14.92
N ARG A 235 -5.89 -3.49 -13.65
CA ARG A 235 -6.36 -2.48 -12.69
C ARG A 235 -5.31 -1.43 -12.37
N MET A 236 -4.05 -1.82 -12.12
CA MET A 236 -2.97 -0.86 -11.92
C MET A 236 -2.79 0.05 -13.15
N LYS A 237 -2.86 -0.52 -14.35
CA LYS A 237 -2.84 0.22 -15.63
C LYS A 237 -4.00 1.21 -15.72
N TRP A 238 -5.22 0.82 -15.36
CA TRP A 238 -6.38 1.71 -15.29
C TRP A 238 -6.13 2.89 -14.34
N PHE A 239 -5.65 2.64 -13.12
CA PHE A 239 -5.30 3.68 -12.15
C PHE A 239 -4.22 4.63 -12.70
N MET A 240 -3.15 4.06 -13.26
CA MET A 240 -2.02 4.82 -13.80
C MET A 240 -2.35 5.62 -15.06
N GLN A 241 -3.32 5.19 -15.87
CA GLN A 241 -3.71 5.86 -17.12
C GLN A 241 -4.88 6.84 -16.95
N LEU A 242 -5.75 6.65 -15.95
CA LEU A 242 -6.98 7.44 -15.77
C LEU A 242 -7.03 8.22 -14.45
N GLN A 243 -6.50 7.71 -13.35
CA GLN A 243 -6.39 8.48 -12.10
C GLN A 243 -5.14 9.37 -12.15
N CYS A 244 -3.94 8.79 -12.33
CA CYS A 244 -2.72 9.57 -12.37
C CYS A 244 -2.15 9.73 -13.79
N ILE A 245 -2.88 10.43 -14.66
CA ILE A 245 -2.47 10.73 -16.05
C ILE A 245 -1.02 11.26 -16.12
N ASN A 246 -0.64 12.14 -15.18
CA ASN A 246 0.70 12.72 -15.10
C ASN A 246 1.77 11.73 -14.58
N CYS A 247 1.40 10.65 -13.87
CA CYS A 247 2.36 9.69 -13.34
C CYS A 247 3.19 9.02 -14.44
N LEU A 248 2.69 8.89 -15.66
CA LEU A 248 3.45 8.25 -16.75
C LEU A 248 4.43 9.20 -17.46
N ASP A 249 4.37 10.52 -17.21
CA ASP A 249 5.37 11.47 -17.69
C ASP A 249 6.67 11.36 -16.86
N PRO A 250 7.84 11.03 -17.45
CA PRO A 250 9.11 10.96 -16.72
C PRO A 250 9.56 12.32 -16.15
N ASN A 251 9.04 13.44 -16.65
CA ASN A 251 9.33 14.79 -16.15
C ASN A 251 8.52 15.14 -14.89
N TYR A 252 7.36 14.52 -14.68
CA TYR A 252 6.55 14.75 -13.49
C TYR A 252 7.20 14.09 -12.27
N LYS A 253 7.53 14.88 -11.23
CA LYS A 253 8.19 14.40 -10.01
C LYS A 253 7.28 14.59 -8.79
N PRO A 254 6.31 13.67 -8.57
CA PRO A 254 5.39 13.76 -7.44
C PRO A 254 6.11 13.60 -6.10
N ARG A 255 5.53 14.21 -5.05
CA ARG A 255 5.95 14.00 -3.66
C ARG A 255 5.60 12.57 -3.22
N ALA A 256 4.36 12.15 -3.48
CA ALA A 256 3.82 10.92 -2.94
C ALA A 256 4.50 9.66 -3.51
N LYS A 257 4.43 8.58 -2.74
CA LYS A 257 4.69 7.22 -3.21
C LYS A 257 3.42 6.36 -3.16
N ILE A 258 3.19 5.61 -4.22
CA ILE A 258 2.00 4.77 -4.39
C ILE A 258 2.17 3.50 -3.54
N SER A 259 1.30 3.35 -2.55
CA SER A 259 1.06 2.08 -1.84
C SER A 259 -0.23 1.47 -2.38
N ILE A 260 -0.29 0.15 -2.45
CA ILE A 260 -1.37 -0.59 -3.11
C ILE A 260 -2.14 -1.39 -2.06
N LEU A 261 -3.42 -1.10 -1.89
CA LEU A 261 -4.31 -1.88 -1.03
C LEU A 261 -5.12 -2.86 -1.88
N VAL A 262 -5.14 -4.14 -1.51
CA VAL A 262 -5.87 -5.21 -2.22
C VAL A 262 -6.92 -5.87 -1.32
N GLU A 263 -8.04 -6.28 -1.91
CA GLU A 263 -9.09 -7.03 -1.20
C GLU A 263 -8.64 -8.45 -0.91
N GLY A 264 -8.79 -8.89 0.34
CA GLY A 264 -8.58 -10.28 0.79
C GLY A 264 -9.88 -11.08 0.95
N ALA A 265 -11.05 -10.41 0.96
CA ALA A 265 -12.34 -11.03 1.13
C ALA A 265 -12.72 -11.99 0.00
N CYS A 266 -13.22 -13.18 0.36
CA CYS A 266 -13.67 -14.19 -0.60
C CYS A 266 -15.11 -13.98 -1.13
N TYR A 267 -15.68 -12.77 -0.94
CA TYR A 267 -17.04 -12.39 -1.35
C TYR A 267 -17.02 -11.17 -2.28
N VAL A 268 -17.78 -11.22 -3.38
CA VAL A 268 -18.00 -10.09 -4.28
C VAL A 268 -19.26 -9.36 -3.82
N GLY A 269 -19.11 -8.16 -3.24
CA GLY A 269 -20.24 -7.27 -2.94
C GLY A 269 -20.68 -6.48 -4.16
N GLU A 270 -21.97 -6.14 -4.24
CA GLU A 270 -22.54 -5.40 -5.39
C GLU A 270 -21.93 -4.00 -5.60
N TYR A 271 -21.28 -3.45 -4.57
CA TYR A 271 -20.63 -2.13 -4.58
C TYR A 271 -19.10 -2.17 -4.65
N CYS A 272 -18.46 -3.35 -4.53
CA CYS A 272 -17.00 -3.49 -4.52
C CYS A 272 -16.52 -4.23 -5.77
N GLY A 273 -15.87 -3.48 -6.68
CA GLY A 273 -15.50 -3.90 -8.03
C GLY A 273 -14.44 -4.99 -8.13
N LEU A 274 -14.88 -6.24 -7.96
CA LEU A 274 -14.12 -7.49 -8.12
C LEU A 274 -13.06 -7.74 -7.03
N ILE A 275 -13.08 -8.93 -6.42
CA ILE A 275 -12.05 -9.41 -5.50
C ILE A 275 -10.65 -9.31 -6.14
N SER A 276 -9.63 -8.93 -5.37
CA SER A 276 -8.22 -8.97 -5.80
C SER A 276 -7.56 -10.29 -5.42
N PHE A 277 -7.75 -10.76 -4.19
CA PHE A 277 -7.28 -12.04 -3.69
C PHE A 277 -8.35 -12.68 -2.78
N CYS A 278 -8.47 -14.01 -2.77
CA CYS A 278 -9.30 -14.70 -1.77
C CYS A 278 -8.40 -15.56 -0.89
N GLY A 279 -8.44 -15.32 0.43
CA GLY A 279 -7.70 -16.09 1.43
C GLY A 279 -7.99 -17.58 1.37
N GLN A 280 -6.94 -18.38 1.10
CA GLN A 280 -6.95 -19.84 1.20
C GLN A 280 -6.06 -20.23 2.39
N MET A 281 -6.58 -20.95 3.38
CA MET A 281 -5.81 -21.22 4.61
C MET A 281 -4.54 -22.05 4.35
N ASP A 282 -4.61 -22.99 3.41
CA ASP A 282 -3.46 -23.78 2.98
C ASP A 282 -2.80 -23.11 1.76
N GLY A 283 -1.60 -22.56 1.95
CA GLY A 283 -0.82 -21.91 0.91
C GLY A 283 -1.26 -20.48 0.54
N GLY A 284 -2.19 -19.85 1.26
CA GLY A 284 -2.67 -18.50 0.94
C GLY A 284 -1.58 -17.44 0.97
N VAL A 285 -0.71 -17.47 2.00
CA VAL A 285 0.47 -16.60 2.08
C VAL A 285 1.42 -16.82 0.89
N ASP A 286 1.67 -18.06 0.46
CA ASP A 286 2.61 -18.31 -0.64
C ASP A 286 2.02 -17.93 -2.00
N ASN A 287 0.74 -18.21 -2.23
CA ASN A 287 -0.02 -17.67 -3.37
C ASN A 287 0.00 -16.14 -3.40
N LEU A 288 -0.03 -15.46 -2.23
CA LEU A 288 0.05 -14.01 -2.13
C LEU A 288 1.47 -13.49 -2.47
N LYS A 289 2.52 -14.11 -1.92
CA LYS A 289 3.93 -13.85 -2.27
C LYS A 289 4.15 -13.99 -3.78
N GLU A 290 3.69 -15.10 -4.38
CA GLU A 290 3.74 -15.34 -5.83
C GLU A 290 2.96 -14.28 -6.62
N THR A 291 1.75 -13.93 -6.19
CA THR A 291 0.89 -12.94 -6.88
C THR A 291 1.54 -11.56 -6.91
N PHE A 292 2.11 -11.09 -5.79
CA PHE A 292 2.79 -9.80 -5.76
C PHE A 292 4.12 -9.81 -6.50
N ALA A 293 4.92 -10.89 -6.40
CA ALA A 293 6.17 -11.02 -7.15
C ALA A 293 5.94 -11.04 -8.68
N GLU A 294 4.90 -11.76 -9.14
CA GLU A 294 4.50 -11.78 -10.55
C GLU A 294 3.93 -10.43 -11.00
N PHE A 295 3.16 -9.74 -10.16
CA PHE A 295 2.67 -8.40 -10.46
C PHE A 295 3.81 -7.38 -10.56
N ASP A 296 4.77 -7.35 -9.63
CA ASP A 296 5.97 -6.51 -9.72
C ASP A 296 6.79 -6.87 -10.99
N ARG A 297 6.95 -8.17 -11.30
CA ARG A 297 7.66 -8.62 -12.51
C ARG A 297 6.97 -8.15 -13.80
N GLN A 298 5.64 -8.27 -13.86
CA GLN A 298 4.84 -7.79 -14.99
C GLN A 298 4.92 -6.26 -15.11
N LEU A 299 4.79 -5.54 -13.99
CA LEU A 299 4.76 -4.08 -13.96
C LEU A 299 6.08 -3.45 -14.45
N HIS A 300 7.24 -4.01 -14.08
CA HIS A 300 8.53 -3.57 -14.64
C HIS A 300 8.78 -4.02 -16.10
N ALA A 301 7.95 -4.91 -16.65
CA ALA A 301 8.07 -5.43 -18.01
C ALA A 301 7.08 -4.81 -19.02
N VAL A 302 6.21 -3.88 -18.59
CA VAL A 302 5.25 -3.22 -19.48
C VAL A 302 5.89 -2.13 -20.35
N ASP A 303 5.26 -1.86 -21.50
CA ASP A 303 5.65 -0.84 -22.48
C ASP A 303 5.00 0.54 -22.23
N TRP A 304 3.91 0.59 -21.47
CA TRP A 304 3.13 1.83 -21.23
C TRP A 304 3.71 2.77 -20.16
N ALA A 305 4.93 2.51 -19.68
CA ALA A 305 5.69 3.41 -18.81
C ALA A 305 7.19 3.41 -19.19
N PRO A 306 7.92 4.52 -19.01
CA PRO A 306 9.37 4.51 -19.18
C PRO A 306 10.08 3.55 -18.19
N PRO A 307 11.18 2.87 -18.57
CA PRO A 307 11.96 2.05 -17.65
C PRO A 307 12.43 2.84 -16.42
N GLY A 308 12.36 2.24 -15.23
CA GLY A 308 12.68 2.90 -13.96
C GLY A 308 11.55 3.72 -13.35
N ARG A 309 10.41 3.91 -14.05
CA ARG A 309 9.35 4.81 -13.60
C ARG A 309 8.51 4.26 -12.45
N PHE A 310 8.29 2.94 -12.36
CA PHE A 310 7.58 2.37 -11.21
C PHE A 310 8.45 2.40 -9.95
N GLU A 311 9.76 2.28 -10.11
CA GLU A 311 10.75 2.41 -9.05
C GLU A 311 10.85 3.85 -8.51
N GLU A 312 10.56 4.87 -9.33
CA GLU A 312 10.39 6.26 -8.87
C GLU A 312 9.06 6.50 -8.12
N LEU A 313 7.99 5.78 -8.47
CA LEU A 313 6.62 6.08 -8.05
C LEU A 313 6.09 5.21 -6.90
N LEU A 314 6.40 3.92 -6.90
CA LEU A 314 5.91 2.99 -5.88
C LEU A 314 6.55 3.28 -4.52
N ALA A 315 5.84 2.90 -3.47
CA ALA A 315 6.44 2.74 -2.18
C ALA A 315 7.52 1.63 -2.21
N ARG A 316 8.47 1.74 -1.27
CA ARG A 316 9.48 0.71 -1.04
C ARG A 316 8.81 -0.60 -0.57
N PRO A 317 9.43 -1.78 -0.74
CA PRO A 317 8.80 -3.07 -0.45
C PRO A 317 8.15 -3.16 0.94
N GLU A 318 8.77 -2.59 1.98
CA GLU A 318 8.25 -2.63 3.37
C GLU A 318 6.94 -1.86 3.59
N ARG A 319 6.47 -1.12 2.57
CA ARG A 319 5.28 -0.26 2.58
C ARG A 319 4.44 -0.34 1.29
N ARG A 320 4.76 -1.30 0.40
CA ARG A 320 4.19 -1.35 -0.96
C ARG A 320 2.79 -1.93 -1.00
N TYR A 321 2.51 -2.95 -0.19
CA TYR A 321 1.27 -3.71 -0.22
C TYR A 321 0.59 -3.75 1.15
N GLY A 322 -0.72 -3.58 1.16
CA GLY A 322 -1.57 -3.87 2.31
C GLY A 322 -2.78 -4.73 1.92
N ILE A 323 -3.22 -5.59 2.83
CA ILE A 323 -4.46 -6.34 2.69
C ILE A 323 -5.59 -5.57 3.38
N HIS A 324 -6.64 -5.30 2.62
CA HIS A 324 -7.91 -4.76 3.10
C HIS A 324 -8.66 -5.81 3.94
N ASP A 325 -9.23 -5.36 5.05
CA ASP A 325 -9.80 -6.16 6.14
C ASP A 325 -8.86 -7.25 6.69
N TRP A 326 -8.18 -6.91 7.79
CA TRP A 326 -7.33 -7.84 8.54
C TRP A 326 -8.03 -9.15 8.93
N ASN A 327 -9.36 -9.18 9.10
CA ASN A 327 -10.10 -10.40 9.43
C ASN A 327 -10.01 -11.43 8.30
N TRP A 328 -10.13 -11.00 7.04
CA TRP A 328 -9.91 -11.84 5.87
C TRP A 328 -8.42 -12.11 5.66
N ALA A 329 -7.53 -11.18 6.01
CA ALA A 329 -6.09 -11.42 5.99
C ALA A 329 -5.68 -12.61 6.90
N ARG A 330 -6.35 -12.84 8.04
CA ARG A 330 -6.16 -14.06 8.86
C ARG A 330 -6.34 -15.35 8.06
N CYS A 331 -7.21 -15.35 7.04
CA CYS A 331 -7.53 -16.53 6.21
C CYS A 331 -6.45 -16.86 5.16
N LEU A 332 -5.40 -16.04 5.03
CA LEU A 332 -4.21 -16.38 4.23
C LEU A 332 -3.34 -17.46 4.91
N TYR A 333 -3.49 -17.62 6.23
CA TYR A 333 -2.58 -18.38 7.08
C TYR A 333 -3.18 -19.74 7.49
N PRO A 334 -2.34 -20.76 7.74
CA PRO A 334 -2.79 -22.08 8.16
C PRO A 334 -3.62 -22.03 9.46
N PRO A 335 -4.49 -23.03 9.71
CA PRO A 335 -5.42 -23.04 10.86
C PRO A 335 -4.77 -22.83 12.24
N SER A 336 -3.49 -23.21 12.41
CA SER A 336 -2.69 -22.97 13.61
C SER A 336 -2.50 -21.48 13.93
N ILE A 337 -2.39 -20.64 12.90
CA ILE A 337 -2.14 -19.19 13.00
C ILE A 337 -3.46 -18.42 12.98
N SER A 338 -4.36 -18.75 12.06
CA SER A 338 -5.65 -18.05 11.91
C SER A 338 -6.62 -18.31 13.08
N LYS A 339 -6.38 -19.41 13.83
CA LYS A 339 -7.12 -19.86 15.02
C LYS A 339 -8.60 -20.15 14.74
N GLY A 340 -8.90 -20.59 13.51
CA GLY A 340 -10.24 -21.04 13.13
C GLY A 340 -11.26 -19.91 13.00
N TYR A 341 -10.84 -18.72 12.57
CA TYR A 341 -11.76 -17.61 12.28
C TYR A 341 -12.90 -18.09 11.34
N PRO A 342 -14.19 -17.90 11.69
CA PRO A 342 -15.28 -18.71 11.13
C PRO A 342 -15.39 -18.68 9.60
N HIS A 343 -15.11 -17.53 8.99
CA HIS A 343 -15.34 -17.30 7.57
C HIS A 343 -14.27 -17.90 6.66
N CYS A 344 -13.08 -18.25 7.18
CA CYS A 344 -12.01 -18.85 6.38
C CYS A 344 -12.40 -20.23 5.81
N ASN A 345 -13.30 -20.97 6.46
CA ASN A 345 -13.81 -22.28 6.02
C ASN A 345 -15.18 -22.23 5.32
N GLN A 346 -15.93 -21.13 5.42
CA GLN A 346 -17.35 -21.09 5.01
C GLN A 346 -17.56 -20.77 3.53
N GLY A 347 -16.50 -20.42 2.79
CA GLY A 347 -16.56 -20.14 1.37
C GLY A 347 -16.43 -21.37 0.48
N THR A 348 -17.52 -22.09 0.21
CA THR A 348 -17.65 -22.77 -1.10
C THR A 348 -17.71 -21.69 -2.17
N LEU A 349 -16.54 -21.37 -2.72
CA LEU A 349 -16.33 -20.30 -3.69
C LEU A 349 -17.24 -20.46 -4.91
N LYS A 350 -18.35 -19.70 -4.92
CA LYS A 350 -19.31 -19.70 -6.04
C LYS A 350 -18.65 -19.28 -7.36
N TYR A 351 -17.56 -18.51 -7.30
CA TYR A 351 -16.75 -18.08 -8.45
C TYR A 351 -15.22 -18.15 -8.25
N GLY A 352 -14.70 -18.14 -7.01
CA GLY A 352 -13.26 -17.96 -6.75
C GLY A 352 -12.32 -19.09 -7.19
N VAL A 353 -12.82 -20.31 -7.49
CA VAL A 353 -12.02 -21.32 -8.22
C VAL A 353 -11.58 -20.77 -9.58
N GLY A 354 -12.43 -19.92 -10.19
CA GLY A 354 -12.15 -19.19 -11.41
C GLY A 354 -11.15 -18.04 -11.24
N LEU A 355 -10.98 -17.43 -10.07
CA LEU A 355 -10.08 -16.28 -9.91
C LEU A 355 -8.60 -16.71 -9.94
N CYS A 356 -8.24 -17.76 -9.19
CA CYS A 356 -6.90 -18.35 -9.26
C CYS A 356 -6.61 -19.01 -10.63
N GLN A 357 -7.64 -19.45 -11.36
CA GLN A 357 -7.50 -19.90 -12.75
C GLN A 357 -7.41 -18.75 -13.75
N ALA A 358 -8.03 -17.59 -13.49
CA ALA A 358 -7.93 -16.40 -14.34
C ALA A 358 -6.53 -15.79 -14.28
N LEU A 359 -5.92 -15.70 -13.08
CA LEU A 359 -4.52 -15.31 -12.93
C LEU A 359 -3.58 -16.26 -13.70
N LYS A 360 -3.84 -17.58 -13.64
CA LYS A 360 -3.14 -18.62 -14.42
C LYS A 360 -3.54 -18.69 -15.90
N LYS A 361 -4.43 -17.81 -16.37
CA LYS A 361 -4.82 -17.63 -17.78
C LYS A 361 -4.25 -16.36 -18.42
N THR A 362 -3.56 -15.50 -17.66
CA THR A 362 -2.74 -14.42 -18.26
C THR A 362 -1.86 -15.04 -19.34
N PRO A 363 -1.90 -14.56 -20.60
CA PRO A 363 -1.14 -15.18 -21.68
C PRO A 363 0.36 -15.23 -21.36
N GLN A 364 0.96 -16.42 -21.45
CA GLN A 364 2.41 -16.50 -21.51
C GLN A 364 2.85 -15.89 -22.84
N VAL A 365 3.42 -14.69 -22.78
CA VAL A 365 3.92 -13.94 -23.93
C VAL A 365 5.03 -14.77 -24.60
N GLY A 366 4.84 -15.08 -25.87
CA GLY A 366 5.81 -15.76 -26.74
C GLY A 366 6.44 -14.82 -27.74
#